data_AF-A0A4D8QPY3-F1
#
_entry.id   AF-A0A4D8QPY3-F1
#
_cell.length_a   1.000
_cell.length_b   1.000
_cell.length_c   1.000
_cell.angle_alpha   90.00
_cell.angle_beta   90.00
_cell.angle_gamma   90.00
#
_symmetry.space_group_name_H-M   'P 1'
#
loop_
_entity.id
_entity.type
_entity.pdbx_description
1 polymer ?
#
loop_
_entity_poly.entity_id
_entity_poly.type
_entity_poly.pdbx_seq_one_letter_code
_entity_poly.pdbx_strand_id
1 'polypeptide(L)'
;MAKEKVAGKDFEVVRKPRARKPKEAPPSLAQSAYLTTVMNTVAAPVEPPPPPMVEALDGDVFPPLPEGRIPQTVDEFINRISELWEDAQQRFLRIGELLSIAETRLSEEDRAALYDGLNRRFGKSARSQLMSAYRAIRDNVVPVEVAAAGYGTVYMLARLSDEERRQAAERGLLRPDVRQSEVRQFWKALRGPAPSNATRRAELEARRAKLLLEIQKIDDELAGLIN
;
A
#
# COMPACT_ATOMS: atom_id res chain seq x y z
N MET A 1 -8.77 66.05 16.12
CA MET A 1 -9.57 65.27 15.15
C MET A 1 -8.69 64.11 14.70
N ALA A 2 -8.59 62.96 15.36
CA ALA A 2 -9.57 61.98 15.83
C ALA A 2 -10.32 61.26 14.70
N LYS A 3 -9.87 60.03 14.43
CA LYS A 3 -10.60 58.77 14.10
C LYS A 3 -9.89 57.98 12.99
N GLU A 4 -9.73 56.67 13.03
CA GLU A 4 -9.89 55.63 14.06
C GLU A 4 -9.34 54.36 13.42
N LYS A 5 -8.52 53.59 14.15
CA LYS A 5 -8.09 52.25 13.72
C LYS A 5 -9.32 51.33 13.79
N VAL A 6 -9.73 50.74 12.67
CA VAL A 6 -10.76 49.70 12.70
C VAL A 6 -10.09 48.35 12.94
N ALA A 7 -10.18 47.91 14.19
CA ALA A 7 -10.00 46.53 14.61
C ALA A 7 -11.18 45.69 14.11
N GLY A 8 -10.89 44.60 13.41
CA GLY A 8 -11.88 43.70 12.81
C GLY A 8 -11.82 42.29 13.36
N LYS A 9 -12.44 42.12 14.54
CA LYS A 9 -13.08 40.92 15.10
C LYS A 9 -12.26 39.65 15.32
N ASP A 10 -11.90 39.45 16.58
CA ASP A 10 -11.77 38.14 17.21
C ASP A 10 -13.06 37.33 17.00
N PHE A 11 -12.93 36.15 16.39
CA PHE A 11 -14.01 35.16 16.33
C PHE A 11 -13.87 34.21 17.52
N GLU A 12 -14.73 34.40 18.52
CA GLU A 12 -14.92 33.44 19.60
C GLU A 12 -15.61 32.18 19.05
N VAL A 13 -14.88 31.05 19.01
CA VAL A 13 -15.41 29.75 18.57
C VAL A 13 -16.25 29.15 19.70
N VAL A 14 -17.52 29.53 19.76
CA VAL A 14 -18.51 28.88 20.63
C VAL A 14 -18.84 27.50 20.07
N ARG A 15 -18.26 26.44 20.66
CA ARG A 15 -18.64 25.05 20.37
C ARG A 15 -20.01 24.76 20.98
N LYS A 16 -21.07 24.83 20.17
CA LYS A 16 -22.39 24.29 20.56
C LYS A 16 -22.32 22.76 20.66
N PRO A 17 -22.78 22.14 21.76
CA PRO A 17 -22.85 20.68 21.86
C PRO A 17 -23.94 20.16 20.91
N ARG A 18 -23.60 19.21 20.03
CA ARG A 18 -24.60 18.52 19.19
C ARG A 18 -25.36 17.51 20.05
N ALA A 19 -26.65 17.78 20.26
CA ALA A 19 -27.59 16.87 20.89
C ALA A 19 -27.69 15.53 20.12
N ARG A 20 -27.62 14.41 20.83
CA ARG A 20 -27.84 13.07 20.29
C ARG A 20 -29.32 12.91 19.93
N LYS A 21 -29.63 12.50 18.70
CA LYS A 21 -30.98 12.10 18.32
C LYS A 21 -31.34 10.75 19.00
N PRO A 22 -32.59 10.57 19.47
CA PRO A 22 -33.03 9.32 20.08
C PRO A 22 -33.10 8.18 19.05
N LYS A 23 -32.79 6.97 19.52
CA LYS A 23 -32.68 5.70 18.77
C LYS A 23 -34.06 5.20 18.37
N GLU A 24 -34.37 5.20 17.07
CA GLU A 24 -35.53 4.49 16.52
C GLU A 24 -35.30 2.96 16.59
N ALA A 25 -36.29 2.23 17.06
CA ALA A 25 -36.25 0.77 17.14
C ALA A 25 -36.43 0.15 15.72
N PRO A 26 -35.72 -0.93 15.39
CA PRO A 26 -35.84 -1.57 14.09
C PRO A 26 -37.21 -2.27 13.93
N PRO A 27 -37.75 -2.35 12.70
CA PRO A 27 -39.04 -2.98 12.42
C PRO A 27 -39.00 -4.49 12.73
N SER A 28 -40.11 -5.01 13.27
CA SER A 28 -40.27 -6.42 13.66
C SER A 28 -40.27 -7.34 12.43
N LEU A 29 -39.45 -8.40 12.50
CA LEU A 29 -39.38 -9.49 11.53
C LEU A 29 -40.63 -10.37 11.57
N ALA A 30 -41.74 -9.85 11.07
CA ALA A 30 -42.85 -10.68 10.64
C ALA A 30 -42.99 -10.50 9.13
N GLN A 31 -42.84 -11.62 8.42
CA GLN A 31 -43.24 -11.83 7.02
C GLN A 31 -42.21 -11.43 5.95
N SER A 32 -41.23 -12.32 5.72
CA SER A 32 -40.80 -12.58 4.35
C SER A 32 -40.91 -14.09 4.08
N ALA A 33 -41.85 -14.44 3.19
CA ALA A 33 -42.28 -15.79 2.86
C ALA A 33 -41.27 -16.58 1.99
N TYR A 34 -39.98 -16.28 2.11
CA TYR A 34 -38.94 -16.86 1.25
C TYR A 34 -38.25 -18.09 1.87
N LEU A 35 -38.42 -18.32 3.19
CA LEU A 35 -37.74 -19.40 3.91
C LEU A 35 -38.56 -20.69 4.09
N THR A 36 -39.83 -20.72 3.67
CA THR A 36 -40.71 -21.89 3.90
C THR A 36 -40.53 -22.98 2.82
N THR A 37 -39.94 -22.67 1.66
CA THR A 37 -39.87 -23.61 0.53
C THR A 37 -38.62 -24.49 0.51
N VAL A 38 -37.57 -24.15 1.27
CA VAL A 38 -36.27 -24.87 1.18
C VAL A 38 -36.08 -25.92 2.28
N MET A 39 -36.93 -25.94 3.32
CA MET A 39 -36.75 -26.81 4.50
C MET A 39 -37.55 -28.12 4.48
N ASN A 40 -38.01 -28.59 3.32
CA ASN A 40 -38.73 -29.86 3.24
C ASN A 40 -38.07 -30.86 2.28
N THR A 41 -36.90 -31.37 2.66
CA THR A 41 -36.40 -32.69 2.20
C THR A 41 -35.64 -33.37 3.34
N VAL A 42 -35.96 -34.65 3.53
CA VAL A 42 -35.66 -35.48 4.70
C VAL A 42 -34.34 -36.23 4.53
N ALA A 43 -33.50 -36.14 5.57
CA ALA A 43 -32.50 -37.07 6.13
C ALA A 43 -31.73 -38.10 5.25
N ALA A 44 -30.40 -38.00 5.33
CA ALA A 44 -29.45 -39.13 5.39
C ALA A 44 -28.31 -38.76 6.38
N PRO A 45 -27.69 -39.71 7.10
CA PRO A 45 -26.77 -39.41 8.20
C PRO A 45 -25.38 -39.06 7.64
N VAL A 46 -25.04 -37.77 7.67
CA VAL A 46 -23.69 -37.28 7.36
C VAL A 46 -23.07 -36.82 8.67
N GLU A 47 -21.84 -37.28 8.88
CA GLU A 47 -20.82 -36.85 9.84
C GLU A 47 -21.05 -35.43 10.40
N PRO A 48 -20.90 -35.20 11.72
CA PRO A 48 -21.25 -33.91 12.32
C PRO A 48 -20.54 -32.78 11.57
N PRO A 49 -21.27 -31.77 11.06
CA PRO A 49 -20.67 -30.66 10.35
C PRO A 49 -19.68 -29.95 11.28
N PRO A 50 -18.55 -29.43 10.75
CA PRO A 50 -17.67 -28.58 11.55
C PRO A 50 -18.52 -27.46 12.18
N PRO A 51 -18.31 -27.14 13.47
CA PRO A 51 -19.13 -26.17 14.18
C PRO A 51 -19.18 -24.86 13.38
N PRO A 52 -20.35 -24.19 13.33
CA PRO A 52 -20.54 -23.00 12.52
C PRO A 52 -19.48 -21.97 12.90
N MET A 53 -18.77 -21.45 11.90
CA MET A 53 -17.84 -20.33 12.06
C MET A 53 -18.59 -19.20 12.77
N VAL A 54 -18.22 -19.00 14.03
CA VAL A 54 -18.78 -17.98 14.91
C VAL A 54 -18.59 -16.62 14.25
N GLU A 55 -19.66 -15.84 14.19
CA GLU A 55 -19.64 -14.44 13.73
C GLU A 55 -18.51 -13.68 14.42
N ALA A 56 -17.49 -13.35 13.66
CA ALA A 56 -16.42 -12.44 14.07
C ALA A 56 -16.91 -10.99 13.98
N LEU A 57 -17.73 -10.58 14.95
CA LEU A 57 -18.10 -9.19 15.19
C LEU A 57 -17.84 -8.84 16.66
N ASP A 58 -16.57 -8.74 17.03
CA ASP A 58 -16.04 -7.82 18.05
C ASP A 58 -14.53 -8.03 18.20
N GLY A 59 -13.76 -6.94 18.05
CA GLY A 59 -12.45 -6.64 18.66
C GLY A 59 -11.27 -7.62 18.65
N ASP A 60 -11.46 -8.89 19.00
CA ASP A 60 -10.42 -9.88 19.29
C ASP A 60 -10.69 -11.17 18.53
N VAL A 61 -10.17 -11.31 17.31
CA VAL A 61 -10.39 -12.52 16.49
C VAL A 61 -9.07 -13.03 15.93
N PHE A 62 -8.17 -13.41 16.84
CA PHE A 62 -7.15 -14.39 16.51
C PHE A 62 -7.40 -15.62 17.40
N PRO A 63 -8.18 -16.62 16.93
CA PRO A 63 -8.45 -17.80 17.72
C PRO A 63 -7.13 -18.46 18.14
N PRO A 64 -7.02 -18.96 19.39
CA PRO A 64 -5.78 -19.57 19.86
C PRO A 64 -5.42 -20.76 18.97
N LEU A 65 -4.12 -20.98 18.77
CA LEU A 65 -3.65 -22.16 18.04
C LEU A 65 -4.14 -23.41 18.79
N PRO A 66 -4.68 -24.42 18.08
CA PRO A 66 -5.11 -25.66 18.72
C PRO A 66 -3.94 -26.28 19.48
N GLU A 67 -4.12 -26.70 20.72
CA GLU A 67 -3.02 -27.19 21.57
C GLU A 67 -2.24 -28.34 20.91
N GLY A 68 -2.93 -29.25 20.22
CA GLY A 68 -2.30 -30.34 19.46
C GLY A 68 -1.56 -29.91 18.18
N ARG A 69 -1.54 -28.62 17.85
CA ARG A 69 -0.81 -28.03 16.72
C ARG A 69 0.28 -27.04 17.16
N ILE A 70 0.53 -26.90 18.47
CA ILE A 70 1.60 -26.05 18.99
C ILE A 70 2.92 -26.83 18.89
N PRO A 71 3.91 -26.34 18.12
CA PRO A 71 5.25 -26.92 18.08
C PRO A 71 5.87 -27.03 19.48
N GLN A 72 6.65 -28.10 19.71
CA GLN A 72 7.29 -28.37 21.00
C GLN A 72 8.82 -28.16 20.94
N THR A 73 9.42 -28.24 19.74
CA THR A 73 10.87 -28.07 19.54
C THR A 73 11.18 -26.86 18.68
N VAL A 74 12.40 -26.32 18.78
CA VAL A 74 12.85 -25.17 17.98
C VAL A 74 12.71 -25.43 16.48
N ASP A 75 13.07 -26.64 16.04
CA ASP A 75 12.98 -27.03 14.63
C ASP A 75 11.51 -27.10 14.16
N GLU A 76 10.62 -27.64 14.98
CA GLU A 76 9.18 -27.62 14.67
C GLU A 76 8.62 -26.19 14.61
N PHE A 77 9.07 -25.29 15.48
CA PHE A 77 8.69 -23.87 15.43
C PHE A 77 9.17 -23.22 14.14
N ILE A 78 10.44 -23.41 13.76
CA ILE A 78 11.01 -22.86 12.53
C ILE A 78 10.22 -23.35 11.31
N ASN A 79 9.95 -24.65 11.23
CA ASN A 79 9.21 -25.24 10.12
C ASN A 79 7.78 -24.68 10.07
N ARG A 80 7.07 -24.67 11.20
CA ARG A 80 5.68 -24.22 11.24
C ARG A 80 5.52 -22.74 10.92
N ILE A 81 6.43 -21.89 11.41
CA ILE A 81 6.42 -20.46 11.09
C ILE A 81 6.75 -20.24 9.62
N SER A 82 7.72 -20.97 9.07
CA SER A 82 8.09 -20.88 7.65
C SER A 82 6.92 -21.25 6.73
N GLU A 83 6.20 -22.33 7.03
CA GLU A 83 4.99 -22.73 6.30
C GLU A 83 3.92 -21.63 6.30
N LEU A 84 3.61 -21.07 7.48
CA LEU A 84 2.61 -20.01 7.61
C LEU A 84 3.05 -18.73 6.90
N TRP A 85 4.35 -18.43 6.93
CA TRP A 85 4.93 -17.30 6.23
C TRP A 85 4.78 -17.45 4.71
N GLU A 86 5.17 -18.60 4.16
CA GLU A 86 5.04 -18.89 2.72
C GLU A 86 3.58 -18.86 2.26
N ASP A 87 2.67 -19.49 3.00
CA ASP A 87 1.23 -19.46 2.72
C ASP A 87 0.69 -18.02 2.72
N ALA A 88 1.10 -17.19 3.68
CA ALA A 88 0.73 -15.78 3.69
C ALA A 88 1.21 -15.03 2.43
N GLN A 89 2.47 -15.23 2.00
CA GLN A 89 2.99 -14.58 0.79
C GLN A 89 2.23 -15.01 -0.46
N GLN A 90 1.94 -16.31 -0.60
CA GLN A 90 1.16 -16.83 -1.73
C GLN A 90 -0.25 -16.24 -1.75
N ARG A 91 -0.92 -16.15 -0.60
CA ARG A 91 -2.26 -15.54 -0.49
C ARG A 91 -2.25 -14.08 -0.90
N PHE A 92 -1.23 -13.31 -0.54
CA PHE A 92 -1.11 -11.91 -0.97
C PHE A 92 -0.98 -11.78 -2.50
N LEU A 93 -0.19 -12.64 -3.14
CA LEU A 93 -0.10 -12.65 -4.61
C LEU A 93 -1.42 -13.07 -5.26
N ARG A 94 -2.14 -14.04 -4.68
CA ARG A 94 -3.47 -14.46 -5.15
C ARG A 94 -4.50 -13.33 -5.07
N ILE A 95 -4.41 -12.47 -4.05
CA ILE A 95 -5.21 -11.24 -3.99
C ILE A 95 -4.85 -10.31 -5.17
N GLY A 96 -3.56 -10.12 -5.44
CA GLY A 96 -3.09 -9.33 -6.59
C GLY A 96 -3.60 -9.87 -7.93
N GLU A 97 -3.65 -11.19 -8.10
CA GLU A 97 -4.21 -11.85 -9.27
C GLU A 97 -5.70 -11.55 -9.42
N LEU A 98 -6.50 -11.73 -8.37
CA LEU A 98 -7.94 -11.43 -8.40
C LEU A 98 -8.20 -9.96 -8.72
N LEU A 99 -7.39 -9.04 -8.17
CA LEU A 99 -7.46 -7.62 -8.50
C LEU A 99 -7.19 -7.36 -9.98
N SER A 100 -6.23 -8.08 -10.58
CA SER A 100 -5.93 -7.97 -12.01
C SER A 100 -7.03 -8.57 -12.88
N ILE A 101 -7.64 -9.68 -12.47
CA ILE A 101 -8.77 -10.29 -13.18
C ILE A 101 -10.00 -9.37 -13.13
N ALA A 102 -10.27 -8.76 -11.97
CA ALA A 102 -11.37 -7.84 -11.78
C ALA A 102 -11.31 -6.64 -12.74
N GLU A 103 -10.10 -6.14 -13.07
CA GLU A 103 -9.96 -5.06 -14.04
C GLU A 103 -10.48 -5.40 -15.43
N THR A 104 -10.39 -6.67 -15.84
CA THR A 104 -10.82 -7.14 -17.15
C THR A 104 -12.25 -7.66 -17.18
N ARG A 105 -12.79 -8.09 -16.03
CA ARG A 105 -14.10 -8.77 -15.97
C ARG A 105 -15.23 -7.88 -15.47
N LEU A 106 -14.92 -6.86 -14.68
CA LEU A 106 -15.93 -5.98 -14.10
C LEU A 106 -16.12 -4.72 -14.94
N SER A 107 -17.33 -4.18 -14.90
CA SER A 107 -17.61 -2.82 -15.38
C SER A 107 -16.80 -1.79 -14.59
N GLU A 108 -16.68 -0.58 -15.11
CA GLU A 108 -15.99 0.50 -14.39
C GLU A 108 -16.65 0.81 -13.04
N GLU A 109 -17.99 0.78 -12.99
CA GLU A 109 -18.78 1.02 -11.78
C GLU A 109 -18.58 -0.07 -10.72
N ASP A 110 -18.72 -1.34 -11.11
CA ASP A 110 -18.52 -2.48 -10.20
C ASP A 110 -17.09 -2.54 -9.66
N ARG A 111 -16.12 -2.22 -10.52
CA ARG A 111 -14.71 -2.14 -10.13
C ARG A 111 -14.47 -1.01 -9.13
N ALA A 112 -15.10 0.15 -9.31
CA ALA A 112 -15.01 1.24 -8.35
C ALA A 112 -15.60 0.86 -6.99
N ALA A 113 -16.77 0.19 -6.98
CA ALA A 113 -17.39 -0.32 -5.76
C ALA A 113 -16.52 -1.38 -5.06
N LEU A 114 -15.95 -2.33 -5.81
CA LEU A 114 -14.99 -3.30 -5.29
C LEU A 114 -13.78 -2.60 -4.64
N TYR A 115 -13.19 -1.62 -5.33
CA TYR A 115 -12.02 -0.91 -4.82
C TYR A 115 -12.34 -0.09 -3.58
N ASP A 116 -13.49 0.58 -3.52
CA ASP A 116 -13.93 1.30 -2.32
C ASP A 116 -14.08 0.35 -1.12
N GLY A 117 -14.74 -0.80 -1.30
CA GLY A 117 -14.88 -1.83 -0.26
C GLY A 117 -13.54 -2.36 0.24
N LEU A 118 -12.59 -2.66 -0.66
CA LEU A 118 -11.27 -3.15 -0.30
C LEU A 118 -10.38 -2.07 0.34
N ASN A 119 -10.46 -0.82 -0.15
CA ASN A 119 -9.71 0.30 0.40
C ASN A 119 -10.09 0.56 1.87
N ARG A 120 -11.33 0.29 2.28
CA ARG A 120 -11.74 0.36 3.70
C ARG A 120 -11.10 -0.72 4.58
N ARG A 121 -10.76 -1.89 4.01
CA ARG A 121 -10.18 -3.02 4.77
C ARG A 121 -8.67 -2.88 4.99
N PHE A 122 -7.92 -2.54 3.93
CA PHE A 122 -6.46 -2.48 3.99
C PHE A 122 -5.84 -1.28 3.26
N GLY A 123 -6.66 -0.35 2.78
CA GLY A 123 -6.19 0.87 2.15
C GLY A 123 -5.84 0.76 0.67
N LYS A 124 -5.94 1.90 -0.03
CA LYS A 124 -5.61 2.05 -1.45
C LYS A 124 -4.15 1.67 -1.76
N SER A 125 -3.23 1.98 -0.84
CA SER A 125 -1.81 1.69 -1.01
C SER A 125 -1.56 0.19 -1.11
N ALA A 126 -1.99 -0.60 -0.13
CA ALA A 126 -1.79 -2.05 -0.16
C ALA A 126 -2.49 -2.69 -1.36
N ARG A 127 -3.70 -2.24 -1.74
CA ARG A 127 -4.37 -2.70 -2.98
C ARG A 127 -3.50 -2.51 -4.20
N SER A 128 -2.97 -1.31 -4.39
CA SER A 128 -2.10 -0.99 -5.52
C SER A 128 -0.82 -1.82 -5.49
N GLN A 129 -0.21 -2.00 -4.31
CA GLN A 129 1.02 -2.76 -4.16
C GLN A 129 0.83 -4.24 -4.51
N LEU A 130 -0.23 -4.88 -4.01
CA LEU A 130 -0.55 -6.27 -4.30
C LEU A 130 -0.76 -6.51 -5.79
N MET A 131 -1.55 -5.63 -6.43
CA MET A 131 -1.81 -5.72 -7.86
C MET A 131 -0.54 -5.49 -8.70
N SER A 132 0.28 -4.49 -8.34
CA SER A 132 1.54 -4.22 -9.02
C SER A 132 2.56 -5.34 -8.84
N ALA A 133 2.67 -5.92 -7.64
CA ALA A 133 3.58 -7.03 -7.36
C ALA A 133 3.22 -8.26 -8.20
N TYR A 134 1.93 -8.63 -8.23
CA TYR A 134 1.45 -9.73 -9.07
C TYR A 134 1.77 -9.50 -10.55
N ARG A 135 1.49 -8.30 -11.09
CA ARG A 135 1.81 -7.97 -12.48
C ARG A 135 3.28 -8.07 -12.79
N ALA A 136 4.14 -7.58 -11.89
CA ALA A 136 5.57 -7.63 -12.11
C ALA A 136 6.10 -9.06 -12.24
N ILE A 137 5.56 -9.99 -11.46
CA ILE A 137 5.87 -11.42 -11.58
C ILE A 137 5.29 -12.00 -12.87
N ARG A 138 3.99 -11.76 -13.12
CA ARG A 138 3.29 -12.26 -14.32
C ARG A 138 3.97 -11.82 -15.62
N ASP A 139 4.40 -10.56 -15.66
CA ASP A 139 5.02 -9.93 -16.83
C ASP A 139 6.54 -10.19 -16.89
N ASN A 140 7.07 -11.03 -15.99
CA ASN A 140 8.49 -11.40 -15.87
C ASN A 140 9.43 -10.19 -15.68
N VAL A 141 8.91 -9.09 -15.12
CA VAL A 141 9.68 -7.91 -14.70
C VAL A 141 10.47 -8.20 -13.43
N VAL A 142 9.94 -9.07 -12.56
CA VAL A 142 10.63 -9.60 -11.39
C VAL A 142 10.51 -11.13 -11.46
N PRO A 143 11.60 -11.89 -11.22
CA PRO A 143 11.54 -13.35 -11.26
C PRO A 143 10.53 -13.91 -10.26
N VAL A 144 9.86 -15.01 -10.64
CA VAL A 144 8.80 -15.63 -9.82
C VAL A 144 9.33 -16.10 -8.47
N GLU A 145 10.60 -16.49 -8.39
CA GLU A 145 11.25 -16.97 -7.17
C GLU A 145 11.27 -15.89 -6.09
N VAL A 146 11.34 -14.61 -6.48
CA VAL A 146 11.34 -13.46 -5.55
C VAL A 146 9.98 -13.30 -4.87
N ALA A 147 8.93 -13.96 -5.34
CA ALA A 147 7.64 -14.03 -4.65
C ALA A 147 7.77 -14.47 -3.18
N ALA A 148 8.72 -15.36 -2.87
CA ALA A 148 8.98 -15.85 -1.51
C ALA A 148 9.43 -14.73 -0.54
N ALA A 149 10.09 -13.69 -1.04
CA ALA A 149 10.48 -12.50 -0.29
C ALA A 149 9.30 -11.56 0.05
N GLY A 150 8.13 -11.86 -0.52
CA GLY A 150 6.86 -11.23 -0.24
C GLY A 150 6.51 -10.04 -1.12
N TYR A 151 5.20 -9.76 -1.21
CA TYR A 151 4.63 -8.81 -2.17
C TYR A 151 5.21 -7.39 -2.04
N GLY A 152 5.55 -6.96 -0.81
CA GLY A 152 6.14 -5.64 -0.57
C GLY A 152 7.54 -5.50 -1.17
N THR A 153 8.34 -6.56 -1.09
CA THR A 153 9.69 -6.62 -1.69
C THR A 153 9.59 -6.66 -3.21
N VAL A 154 8.70 -7.50 -3.74
CA VAL A 154 8.41 -7.57 -5.19
C VAL A 154 7.92 -6.22 -5.71
N TYR A 155 7.01 -5.56 -5.01
CA TYR A 155 6.51 -4.23 -5.38
C TYR A 155 7.64 -3.17 -5.44
N MET A 156 8.58 -3.21 -4.51
CA MET A 156 9.74 -2.32 -4.54
C MET A 156 10.63 -2.58 -5.75
N LEU A 157 10.90 -3.84 -6.07
CA LEU A 157 11.70 -4.23 -7.23
C LEU A 157 10.99 -3.92 -8.56
N ALA A 158 9.66 -4.07 -8.60
CA ALA A 158 8.83 -3.73 -9.75
C ALA A 158 8.93 -2.25 -10.14
N ARG A 159 9.21 -1.37 -9.16
CA ARG A 159 9.33 0.08 -9.36
C ARG A 159 10.70 0.55 -9.81
N LEU A 160 11.67 -0.36 -9.91
CA LEU A 160 12.95 -0.05 -10.52
C LEU A 160 12.75 0.16 -12.03
N SER A 161 13.46 1.14 -12.58
CA SER A 161 13.70 1.22 -14.02
C SER A 161 14.52 0.02 -14.50
N ASP A 162 14.56 -0.22 -15.81
CA ASP A 162 15.28 -1.37 -16.35
C ASP A 162 16.78 -1.31 -16.08
N GLU A 163 17.36 -0.11 -16.07
CA GLU A 163 18.75 0.09 -15.69
C GLU A 163 19.02 -0.24 -14.22
N GLU A 164 18.19 0.28 -13.31
CA GLU A 164 18.31 -0.01 -11.89
C GLU A 164 18.06 -1.50 -11.59
N ARG A 165 17.21 -2.16 -12.39
CA ARG A 165 16.94 -3.59 -12.28
C ARG A 165 18.14 -4.43 -12.70
N ARG A 166 18.87 -4.04 -13.75
CA ARG A 166 20.15 -4.67 -14.13
C ARG A 166 21.16 -4.56 -13.00
N GLN A 167 21.31 -3.36 -12.42
CA GLN A 167 22.19 -3.16 -11.26
C GLN A 167 21.74 -3.97 -10.04
N ALA A 168 20.44 -4.11 -9.82
CA ALA A 168 19.90 -4.95 -8.76
C ALA A 168 20.24 -6.44 -8.99
N ALA A 169 20.15 -6.92 -10.23
CA ALA A 169 20.52 -8.28 -10.61
C ALA A 169 22.02 -8.54 -10.40
N GLU A 170 22.90 -7.62 -10.82
CA GLU A 170 24.35 -7.70 -10.61
C GLU A 170 24.73 -7.75 -9.12
N ARG A 171 23.94 -7.08 -8.27
CA ARG A 171 24.11 -7.12 -6.81
C ARG A 171 23.41 -8.31 -6.14
N GLY A 172 22.84 -9.22 -6.92
CA GLY A 172 22.16 -10.41 -6.43
C GLY A 172 20.86 -10.14 -5.67
N LEU A 173 20.16 -9.03 -5.93
CA LEU A 173 18.91 -8.67 -5.25
C LEU A 173 17.65 -9.34 -5.85
N LEU A 174 17.82 -10.10 -6.93
CA LEU A 174 16.73 -10.86 -7.58
C LEU A 174 16.81 -12.34 -7.22
N ARG A 175 16.76 -12.65 -5.92
CA ARG A 175 16.84 -14.01 -5.36
C ARG A 175 15.70 -14.25 -4.36
N PRO A 176 15.29 -15.51 -4.12
CA PRO A 176 14.12 -15.81 -3.27
C PRO A 176 14.28 -15.38 -1.80
N ASP A 177 15.51 -15.38 -1.28
CA ASP A 177 15.85 -15.05 0.11
C ASP A 177 16.14 -13.56 0.34
N VAL A 178 15.92 -12.70 -0.67
CA VAL A 178 16.24 -11.27 -0.57
C VAL A 178 15.41 -10.60 0.52
N ARG A 179 16.06 -9.86 1.41
CA ARG A 179 15.37 -9.13 2.48
C ARG A 179 14.90 -7.78 1.97
N GLN A 180 13.70 -7.39 2.39
CA GLN A 180 13.17 -6.05 2.09
C GLN A 180 14.11 -4.92 2.54
N SER A 181 14.90 -5.12 3.60
CA SER A 181 15.93 -4.17 4.05
C SER A 181 17.06 -3.99 3.05
N GLU A 182 17.49 -5.04 2.35
CA GLU A 182 18.54 -4.97 1.33
C GLU A 182 18.07 -4.14 0.14
N VAL A 183 16.84 -4.38 -0.32
CA VAL A 183 16.23 -3.59 -1.41
C VAL A 183 16.05 -2.13 -1.00
N ARG A 184 15.67 -1.85 0.26
CA ARG A 184 15.60 -0.48 0.79
C ARG A 184 16.97 0.23 0.79
N GLN A 185 18.03 -0.47 1.20
CA GLN A 185 19.38 0.08 1.18
C GLN A 185 19.85 0.37 -0.26
N PHE A 186 19.57 -0.53 -1.20
CA PHE A 186 19.84 -0.33 -2.61
C PHE A 186 19.11 0.91 -3.16
N TRP A 187 17.82 1.05 -2.88
CA TRP A 187 17.04 2.25 -3.25
C TRP A 187 17.64 3.55 -2.70
N LYS A 188 18.09 3.54 -1.45
CA LYS A 188 18.74 4.70 -0.83
C LYS A 188 20.08 5.01 -1.50
N ALA A 189 20.85 3.99 -1.86
CA ALA A 189 22.13 4.15 -2.54
C ALA A 189 21.95 4.71 -3.97
N LEU A 190 20.96 4.22 -4.72
CA LEU A 190 20.64 4.70 -6.07
C LEU A 190 20.23 6.17 -6.10
N ARG A 191 19.40 6.58 -5.13
CA ARG A 191 18.85 7.94 -5.10
C ARG A 191 19.78 8.96 -4.45
N GLY A 192 20.89 8.50 -3.86
CA GLY A 192 21.82 9.30 -3.09
C GLY A 192 21.17 10.08 -1.93
N PRO A 193 21.94 10.69 -1.04
CA PRO A 193 21.44 11.88 -0.37
C PRO A 193 21.15 12.93 -1.45
N ALA A 194 19.97 13.57 -1.39
CA ALA A 194 19.77 14.81 -2.15
C ALA A 194 20.99 15.72 -1.89
N PRO A 195 21.57 16.39 -2.91
CA PRO A 195 22.70 17.29 -2.69
C PRO A 195 22.31 18.21 -1.54
N SER A 196 23.18 18.27 -0.51
CA SER A 196 22.89 19.09 0.65
C SER A 196 22.58 20.52 0.18
N ASN A 197 21.77 21.27 0.91
CA ASN A 197 21.53 22.67 0.56
C ASN A 197 22.85 23.47 0.38
N ALA A 198 23.92 23.06 1.08
CA ALA A 198 25.26 23.63 0.90
C ALA A 198 25.88 23.28 -0.47
N THR A 199 25.78 22.02 -0.92
CA THR A 199 26.23 21.57 -2.24
C THR A 199 25.43 22.25 -3.34
N ARG A 200 24.11 22.34 -3.19
CA ARG A 200 23.23 23.01 -4.15
C ARG A 200 23.49 24.51 -4.23
N ARG A 201 23.77 25.15 -3.09
CA ARG A 201 24.16 26.56 -3.01
C ARG A 201 25.49 26.81 -3.70
N ALA A 202 26.50 25.97 -3.47
CA ALA A 202 27.80 26.08 -4.14
C ALA A 202 27.69 25.95 -5.67
N GLU A 203 26.86 25.02 -6.16
CA GLU A 203 26.58 24.89 -7.60
C GLU A 203 25.91 26.15 -8.19
N LEU A 204 24.94 26.72 -7.47
CA LEU A 204 24.25 27.94 -7.91
C LEU A 204 25.18 29.17 -7.87
N GLU A 205 26.06 29.26 -6.87
CA GLU A 205 27.07 30.33 -6.77
C GLU A 205 28.10 30.22 -7.90
N ALA A 206 28.58 29.01 -8.22
CA ALA A 206 29.47 28.77 -9.36
C ALA A 206 28.80 29.12 -10.69
N ARG A 207 27.53 28.75 -10.86
CA ARG A 207 26.75 29.10 -12.06
C ARG A 207 26.51 30.60 -12.17
N ARG A 208 26.24 31.28 -11.05
CA ARG A 208 26.12 32.74 -10.99
C ARG A 208 27.43 33.43 -11.41
N ALA A 209 28.57 32.96 -10.91
CA ALA A 209 29.87 33.52 -11.27
C ALA A 209 30.15 33.37 -12.77
N LYS A 210 29.85 32.21 -13.37
CA LYS A 210 30.01 31.98 -14.81
C LYS A 210 29.14 32.93 -15.64
N LEU A 211 27.86 33.10 -15.27
CA LEU A 211 26.95 33.99 -15.97
C LEU A 211 27.36 35.45 -15.88
N LEU A 212 27.92 35.89 -14.74
CA LEU A 212 28.42 37.26 -14.61
C LEU A 212 29.63 37.55 -15.52
N LEU A 213 30.53 36.57 -15.68
CA LEU A 213 31.63 36.70 -16.63
C LEU A 213 31.14 36.76 -18.08
N GLU A 214 30.07 36.02 -18.38
CA GLU A 214 29.46 36.02 -19.72
C GLU A 214 28.76 37.35 -20.02
N ILE A 215 28.05 37.92 -19.03
CA ILE A 215 27.48 39.27 -19.12
C ILE A 215 28.58 40.31 -19.35
N GLN A 216 29.68 40.27 -18.58
CA GLN A 216 30.77 41.22 -18.75
C GLN A 216 31.37 41.18 -20.15
N LYS A 217 31.56 39.98 -20.72
CA LYS A 217 32.06 39.83 -22.10
C LYS A 217 31.11 40.48 -23.11
N ILE A 218 29.81 40.26 -22.96
CA ILE A 218 28.80 40.85 -23.83
C ILE A 218 28.80 42.38 -23.69
N ASP A 219 28.92 42.90 -22.47
CA ASP A 219 29.00 44.35 -22.23
C ASP A 219 30.24 44.97 -22.86
N ASP A 220 31.40 44.30 -22.79
CA ASP A 220 32.64 44.74 -23.44
C ASP A 220 32.50 44.73 -24.98
N GLU A 221 31.85 43.70 -25.54
CA GLU A 221 31.53 43.62 -26.97
C GLU A 221 30.58 44.75 -27.41
N LEU A 222 29.54 45.05 -26.61
CA LEU A 222 28.61 46.14 -26.89
C LEU A 222 29.30 47.52 -26.81
N ALA A 223 30.17 47.74 -25.84
CA ALA A 223 30.93 48.98 -25.72
C ALA A 223 31.87 49.20 -26.91
N GLY A 224 32.43 48.11 -27.47
CA GLY A 224 33.24 48.14 -28.67
C GLY A 224 32.49 48.50 -29.96
N LEU A 225 31.15 48.39 -29.98
CA LEU A 225 30.31 48.73 -31.13
C LEU A 225 29.78 50.17 -31.12
N ILE A 226 29.95 50.90 -30.01
CA ILE A 226 29.44 52.27 -29.81
C ILE A 226 30.54 53.34 -30.05
N ASN A 227 31.81 52.92 -30.16
CA ASN A 227 32.93 53.75 -30.65
C ASN A 227 33.14 53.55 -32.15
#